data_AF-A0A3D2ENF2-F1
#
_entry.id   AF-A0A3D2ENF2-F1
#
_cell.length_a   1.000
_cell.length_b   1.000
_cell.length_c   1.000
_cell.angle_alpha   90.00
_cell.angle_beta   90.00
_cell.angle_gamma   90.00
#
_symmetry.space_group_name_H-M   'P 1'
#
loop_
_entity.id
_entity.type
_entity.pdbx_description
1 polymer ?
#
loop_
_entity_poly.entity_id
_entity_poly.type
_entity_poly.pdbx_seq_one_letter_code
_entity_poly.pdbx_strand_id
1 'polypeptide(L)' 'ASLDQSGNQNAFGLFQFGEGTTGHVSQSGNGQSGLLFQFGF' A
#
# COMPACT_ATOMS: atom_id res chain seq x y z
N ALA A 1 -5.71 6.44 3.91
CA ALA A 1 -4.44 5.87 3.44
C ALA A 1 -4.03 6.49 2.12
N SER A 2 -2.76 6.35 1.72
CA SER A 2 -2.28 6.70 0.39
C SER A 2 -1.22 5.72 -0.09
N LEU A 3 -1.21 5.49 -1.40
CA LEU A 3 -0.24 4.66 -2.11
C LEU A 3 0.29 5.48 -3.29
N ASP A 4 1.59 5.74 -3.28
CA ASP A 4 2.31 6.36 -4.38
C ASP A 4 3.18 5.31 -5.07
N GLN A 5 3.02 5.17 -6.39
CA GLN A 5 3.78 4.20 -7.18
C GLN A 5 4.42 4.90 -8.37
N SER A 6 5.74 4.73 -8.49
CA SER A 6 6.53 5.31 -9.56
C SER A 6 7.36 4.23 -10.27
N GLY A 7 7.27 4.19 -11.60
CA GLY A 7 7.90 3.18 -12.48
C GLY A 7 6.87 2.29 -13.20
N ASN A 8 7.34 1.24 -13.86
CA ASN A 8 6.54 0.39 -14.75
C ASN A 8 6.16 -0.95 -14.10
N GLN A 9 4.91 -1.39 -14.31
CA GLN A 9 4.43 -2.71 -13.88
C GLN A 9 4.52 -2.96 -12.36
N ASN A 10 4.34 -1.93 -11.54
CA ASN A 10 4.18 -2.11 -10.09
C ASN A 10 2.75 -2.54 -9.75
N ALA A 11 2.60 -3.33 -8.68
CA ALA A 11 1.32 -3.80 -8.18
C ALA A 11 1.31 -3.81 -6.66
N PHE A 12 0.47 -3.01 -6.02
CA PHE A 12 0.41 -2.97 -4.56
C PHE A 12 -1.03 -2.96 -4.05
N GLY A 13 -1.31 -3.83 -3.08
CA GLY A 13 -2.59 -3.89 -2.39
C GLY A 13 -2.49 -3.33 -0.98
N LEU A 14 -3.37 -2.40 -0.62
CA LEU A 14 -3.50 -1.86 0.73
C LEU A 14 -4.90 -2.15 1.25
N PHE A 15 -5.00 -2.92 2.34
CA PHE A 15 -6.25 -3.35 2.96
C PHE A 15 -6.29 -2.84 4.40
N GLN A 16 -7.35 -2.11 4.74
CA GLN A 16 -7.56 -1.55 6.06
C GLN A 16 -8.88 -2.05 6.64
N PHE A 17 -8.85 -2.45 7.90
CA PHE A 17 -10.01 -2.91 8.65
C PHE A 17 -10.11 -2.18 9.99
N GLY A 18 -11.33 -1.84 10.40
CA GLY A 18 -11.60 -1.11 11.64
C GLY A 18 -11.24 0.38 11.58
N GLU A 19 -11.33 1.06 12.72
CA GLU A 19 -11.04 2.50 12.83
C GLU A 19 -9.61 2.78 13.32
N GLY A 20 -9.13 4.00 13.14
CA GLY A 20 -7.79 4.41 13.62
C GLY A 20 -6.60 3.90 12.80
N THR A 21 -6.81 3.29 11.62
CA THR A 21 -5.71 2.86 10.75
C THR A 21 -5.34 3.92 9.71
N THR A 22 -4.06 4.25 9.61
CA THR A 22 -3.52 5.09 8.52
C THR A 22 -2.32 4.41 7.90
N GLY A 23 -2.41 4.08 6.61
CA GLY A 23 -1.31 3.54 5.81
C GLY A 23 -0.79 4.57 4.81
N HIS A 24 0.54 4.71 4.71
CA HIS A 24 1.23 5.47 3.67
C HIS A 24 2.29 4.55 3.04
N VAL A 25 2.14 4.28 1.74
CA VAL A 25 3.07 3.43 0.99
C VAL A 25 3.64 4.22 -0.17
N SER A 26 4.95 4.17 -0.35
CA SER A 26 5.64 4.65 -1.55
C SER A 26 6.45 3.50 -2.14
N GLN A 27 6.20 3.20 -3.41
CA GLN A 27 6.86 2.13 -4.14
C GLN A 27 7.51 2.70 -5.40
N SER A 28 8.83 2.62 -5.48
CA SER A 28 9.60 3.16 -6.61
C SER A 28 10.48 2.08 -7.22
N GLY A 29 10.27 1.80 -8.50
CA GLY A 29 10.96 0.73 -9.22
C GLY A 29 10.09 0.17 -10.35
N ASN A 30 10.59 -0.89 -11.01
CA ASN A 30 9.85 -1.59 -12.05
C ASN A 30 9.54 -3.02 -11.60
N GLY A 31 8.32 -3.51 -11.85
CA GLY A 31 7.92 -4.88 -11.58
C GLY A 31 7.76 -5.23 -10.10
N GLN A 32 7.61 -4.24 -9.21
CA GLN A 32 7.53 -4.48 -7.77
C GLN A 32 6.11 -4.85 -7.33
N SER A 33 5.99 -5.87 -6.48
CA SER A 33 4.70 -6.32 -5.95
C SER A 33 4.69 -6.32 -4.42
N GLY A 34 3.57 -5.96 -3.81
CA GLY A 34 3.44 -5.95 -2.34
C GLY A 34 2.00 -5.91 -1.84
N LEU A 35 1.81 -6.34 -0.58
CA LEU A 35 0.53 -6.30 0.11
C LEU A 35 0.73 -5.76 1.52
N LEU A 36 -0.17 -4.89 1.96
CA LEU A 36 -0.25 -4.40 3.34
C LEU A 36 -1.66 -4.65 3.89
N PHE A 37 -1.73 -5.29 5.05
CA PHE A 37 -2.96 -5.48 5.81
C PHE A 37 -2.81 -4.75 7.15
N GLN A 38 -3.76 -3.88 7.48
CA GLN A 38 -3.78 -3.12 8.74
C GLN A 38 -5.13 -3.27 9.44
N PHE A 39 -5.09 -3.47 10.76
CA PHE A 39 -6.25 -3.62 11.61
C PHE A 39 -6.20 -2.58 12.73
N GLY A 40 -7.34 -1.92 12.98
CA GLY A 40 -7.54 -1.02 14.11
C GLY A 40 -8.85 -1.34 14.82
N PHE A 41 -8.99 -0.84 16.04
CA PHE A 41 -10.07 -1.19 16.98
C PHE A 41 -10.63 0.06 17.63
#